data_AF-A0A1G7S3R6-F1
#
_entry.id   AF-A0A1G7S3R6-F1
#
_cell.length_a   1.000
_cell.length_b   1.000
_cell.length_c   1.000
_cell.angle_alpha   90.00
_cell.angle_beta   90.00
_cell.angle_gamma   90.00
#
_symmetry.space_group_name_H-M   'P 1'
#
loop_
_entity.id
_entity.type
_entity.pdbx_description
1 polymer ?
#
loop_
_entity_poly.entity_id
_entity_poly.type
_entity_poly.pdbx_seq_one_letter_code
_entity_poly.pdbx_strand_id
1 'polypeptide(L)'
;MNEHTAQPSRRSVLRLLGAAVPAAPLAAGCGAGREPGPAVSSERPRPRNPVALQAGVFTPQQSALTLAAFDVLPGLRRDAVRRSLGELLPAWVAAGAAMAAGGSGEPEVAGLAPAGLTLTVGVGAGLPSRAGVREVPGLGELPPFEGDRLERAWSGGDLVVQLCADDPRVTERAATVLSRLGTRVVRPRWRQTGFLRMEADGGAPRNLFGFKDGMVQPPPSEAERHVWTDEGGTFMVVRRISMDVEGFARLPLAAQEAAVGRRRDSGAPLGGDEIDLFAKTPTGRYVIPAQAHVRRANPLAVGGAQMLRRGYNYRERGDQGLVFVSFQRAPETFVAIQRRLAGDAMMAHTTTVGSALFYVLPDGRADEPLGRGLLGNPIDIS
;
A
#
# COMPACT_ATOMS: atom_id res chain seq x y z
N MET A 1 60.21 30.41 -9.49
CA MET A 1 59.26 31.10 -10.39
C MET A 1 57.92 30.43 -10.14
N ASN A 2 57.06 31.11 -9.37
CA ASN A 2 55.87 30.55 -8.73
C ASN A 2 54.64 30.50 -9.66
N GLU A 3 53.72 29.63 -9.28
CA GLU A 3 52.36 29.41 -9.76
C GLU A 3 51.49 30.68 -9.88
N HIS A 4 50.53 30.68 -10.82
CA HIS A 4 49.11 30.97 -10.55
C HIS A 4 48.19 30.73 -11.77
N THR A 5 47.37 29.67 -11.66
CA THR A 5 45.91 29.54 -11.92
C THR A 5 45.22 30.21 -13.12
N ALA A 6 44.55 29.39 -13.94
CA ALA A 6 43.24 29.71 -14.54
C ALA A 6 42.33 28.46 -14.56
N GLN A 7 41.14 28.55 -13.96
CA GLN A 7 40.12 27.49 -13.86
C GLN A 7 39.35 27.31 -15.19
N PRO A 8 38.85 26.09 -15.52
CA PRO A 8 37.90 25.91 -16.62
C PRO A 8 36.43 26.10 -16.17
N SER A 9 35.69 26.81 -17.01
CA SER A 9 34.26 27.09 -16.89
C SER A 9 33.36 25.88 -17.22
N ARG A 10 32.26 25.78 -16.49
CA ARG A 10 31.14 24.84 -16.68
C ARG A 10 30.45 25.04 -18.04
N ARG A 11 30.45 24.00 -18.90
CA ARG A 11 29.31 23.55 -19.74
C ARG A 11 29.75 22.37 -20.62
N SER A 12 28.81 21.45 -20.84
CA SER A 12 28.77 20.43 -21.90
C SER A 12 29.21 19.01 -21.53
N VAL A 13 28.24 18.17 -21.16
CA VAL A 13 28.18 16.74 -21.50
C VAL A 13 26.70 16.41 -21.76
N LEU A 14 26.20 16.58 -23.00
CA LEU A 14 25.82 15.52 -23.98
C LEU A 14 25.21 14.25 -23.33
N ARG A 15 23.91 13.97 -23.47
CA ARG A 15 23.23 13.27 -24.59
C ARG A 15 23.96 12.02 -25.08
N LEU A 16 23.41 10.83 -24.78
CA LEU A 16 23.57 9.52 -25.44
C LEU A 16 22.56 8.58 -24.72
N LEU A 17 21.75 7.67 -25.27
CA LEU A 17 21.46 7.14 -26.61
C LEU A 17 20.02 6.60 -26.61
N GLY A 18 19.28 6.88 -27.68
CA GLY A 18 18.17 6.04 -28.11
C GLY A 18 18.68 4.90 -29.00
N ALA A 19 18.07 3.73 -28.91
CA ALA A 19 18.26 2.64 -29.85
C ALA A 19 16.95 2.41 -30.60
N ALA A 20 16.94 2.84 -31.87
CA ALA A 20 15.93 2.48 -32.85
C ALA A 20 16.32 1.14 -33.50
N VAL A 21 15.37 0.22 -33.63
CA VAL A 21 15.52 -1.03 -34.40
C VAL A 21 14.96 -0.79 -35.80
N PRO A 22 15.68 -1.14 -36.88
CA PRO A 22 15.22 -0.90 -38.25
C PRO A 22 14.18 -1.93 -38.69
N ALA A 23 13.12 -1.45 -39.34
CA ALA A 23 12.16 -2.27 -40.07
C ALA A 23 12.66 -2.48 -41.51
N ALA A 24 12.61 -3.73 -42.00
CA ALA A 24 12.77 -4.07 -43.41
C ALA A 24 11.49 -4.74 -43.94
N PRO A 25 11.05 -4.45 -45.18
CA PRO A 25 9.77 -4.94 -45.71
C PRO A 25 9.94 -6.25 -46.49
N LEU A 26 8.96 -7.16 -46.39
CA LEU A 26 8.78 -8.25 -47.34
C LEU A 26 7.29 -8.43 -47.67
N ALA A 27 7.02 -8.61 -48.95
CA ALA A 27 5.71 -8.62 -49.59
C ALA A 27 5.03 -10.00 -49.62
N ALA A 28 3.70 -9.95 -49.62
CA ALA A 28 2.63 -10.88 -50.02
C ALA A 28 2.90 -12.37 -50.36
N GLY A 29 2.03 -13.25 -49.84
CA GLY A 29 1.69 -14.55 -50.46
C GLY A 29 1.04 -15.62 -49.56
N CYS A 30 -0.28 -15.79 -49.71
CA CYS A 30 -1.17 -16.97 -49.53
C CYS A 30 -1.18 -17.83 -48.23
N GLY A 31 -2.39 -18.23 -47.84
CA GLY A 31 -2.73 -18.83 -46.54
C GLY A 31 -2.38 -20.30 -46.32
N ALA A 32 -2.34 -20.68 -45.03
CA ALA A 32 -2.76 -21.96 -44.47
C ALA A 32 -2.81 -21.82 -42.94
N GLY A 33 -3.86 -22.36 -42.31
CA GLY A 33 -4.12 -22.23 -40.87
C GLY A 33 -3.02 -22.77 -39.98
N ARG A 34 -2.81 -22.11 -38.82
CA ARG A 34 -1.89 -22.56 -37.77
C ARG A 34 -2.49 -22.29 -36.40
N GLU A 35 -2.75 -23.37 -35.67
CA GLU A 35 -3.23 -23.34 -34.28
C GLU A 35 -2.21 -22.65 -33.35
N PRO A 36 -2.66 -21.94 -32.30
CA PRO A 36 -1.77 -21.31 -31.34
C PRO A 36 -1.10 -22.36 -30.43
N GLY A 37 0.22 -22.48 -30.53
CA GLY A 37 1.04 -23.26 -29.60
C GLY A 37 1.16 -22.56 -28.24
N PRO A 38 1.47 -23.32 -27.16
CA PRO A 38 1.48 -22.80 -25.80
C PRO A 38 2.60 -21.77 -25.61
N ALA A 39 2.24 -20.64 -25.01
CA ALA A 39 3.18 -19.59 -24.63
C ALA A 39 4.10 -20.07 -23.51
N VAL A 40 5.40 -20.15 -23.79
CA VAL A 40 6.43 -20.44 -22.80
C VAL A 40 6.77 -19.13 -22.08
N SER A 41 6.31 -19.01 -20.83
CA SER A 41 6.69 -17.92 -19.94
C SER A 41 8.15 -18.08 -19.51
N SER A 42 9.02 -17.15 -19.92
CA SER A 42 10.40 -17.08 -19.43
C SER A 42 10.42 -16.35 -18.07
N GLU A 43 10.37 -17.11 -16.98
CA GLU A 43 10.68 -16.57 -15.65
C GLU A 43 12.18 -16.25 -15.53
N ARG A 44 12.52 -14.97 -15.41
CA ARG A 44 13.84 -14.57 -14.92
C ARG A 44 13.90 -14.78 -13.40
N PRO A 45 15.00 -15.33 -12.84
CA PRO A 45 15.12 -15.56 -11.42
C PRO A 45 15.14 -14.23 -10.65
N ARG A 46 14.22 -14.04 -9.70
CA ARG A 46 14.31 -12.97 -8.70
C ARG A 46 15.35 -13.36 -7.65
N PRO A 47 16.14 -12.42 -7.09
CA PRO A 47 16.99 -12.70 -5.95
C PRO A 47 16.12 -13.16 -4.78
N ARG A 48 16.28 -14.42 -4.35
CA ARG A 48 15.58 -14.99 -3.20
C ARG A 48 16.11 -14.32 -1.93
N ASN A 49 15.33 -13.42 -1.35
CA ASN A 49 15.36 -13.25 0.10
C ASN A 49 14.81 -14.57 0.69
N PRO A 50 15.53 -15.29 1.58
CA PRO A 50 15.08 -16.61 2.06
C PRO A 50 13.82 -16.55 2.95
N VAL A 51 13.38 -15.35 3.31
CA VAL A 51 12.21 -15.11 4.16
C VAL A 51 10.93 -15.08 3.32
N ALA A 52 9.92 -15.84 3.74
CA ALA A 52 8.61 -15.82 3.09
C ALA A 52 7.90 -14.49 3.37
N LEU A 53 7.24 -13.92 2.36
CA LEU A 53 6.61 -12.60 2.41
C LEU A 53 5.09 -12.76 2.31
N GLN A 54 4.35 -12.07 3.18
CA GLN A 54 2.90 -12.24 3.24
C GLN A 54 2.22 -11.77 1.94
N ALA A 55 1.18 -12.49 1.53
CA ALA A 55 0.29 -12.08 0.45
C ALA A 55 -0.46 -10.78 0.79
N GLY A 56 -1.04 -10.12 -0.21
CA GLY A 56 -1.78 -8.86 -0.04
C GLY A 56 -0.91 -7.60 0.02
N VAL A 57 0.42 -7.73 -0.05
CA VAL A 57 1.36 -6.60 -0.22
C VAL A 57 1.69 -6.41 -1.71
N PHE A 58 2.45 -7.34 -2.31
CA PHE A 58 2.78 -7.32 -3.75
C PHE A 58 1.77 -8.05 -4.63
N THR A 59 0.78 -8.71 -4.03
CA THR A 59 -0.35 -9.26 -4.79
C THR A 59 -1.02 -8.12 -5.58
N PRO A 60 -1.36 -8.32 -6.88
CA PRO A 60 -2.15 -7.36 -7.63
C PRO A 60 -3.36 -6.88 -6.84
N GLN A 61 -3.67 -5.59 -6.93
CA GLN A 61 -4.68 -4.97 -6.10
C GLN A 61 -6.08 -5.50 -6.48
N GLN A 62 -6.73 -6.25 -5.59
CA GLN A 62 -8.09 -6.76 -5.78
C GLN A 62 -9.15 -5.66 -5.58
N SER A 63 -10.38 -5.91 -6.05
CA SER A 63 -11.46 -4.92 -6.06
C SER A 63 -12.05 -4.58 -4.69
N ALA A 64 -11.93 -5.46 -3.68
CA ALA A 64 -12.47 -5.24 -2.35
C ALA A 64 -11.42 -5.34 -1.25
N LEU A 65 -11.62 -4.55 -0.20
CA LEU A 65 -10.81 -4.49 1.01
C LEU A 65 -11.73 -4.61 2.24
N THR A 66 -11.32 -5.41 3.22
CA THR A 66 -11.74 -5.28 4.61
C THR A 66 -10.49 -5.23 5.49
N LEU A 67 -10.30 -4.12 6.19
CA LEU A 67 -9.36 -4.00 7.31
C LEU A 67 -10.12 -4.25 8.61
N ALA A 68 -9.62 -5.13 9.46
CA ALA A 68 -10.12 -5.34 10.81
C ALA A 68 -8.98 -5.17 11.80
N ALA A 69 -9.06 -4.16 12.67
CA ALA A 69 -8.11 -3.99 13.75
C ALA A 69 -8.70 -4.48 15.07
N PHE A 70 -7.83 -4.99 15.92
CA PHE A 70 -8.19 -5.61 17.18
C PHE A 70 -7.33 -5.09 18.32
N ASP A 71 -7.91 -4.99 19.50
CA ASP A 71 -7.19 -4.78 20.76
C ASP A 71 -7.13 -6.09 21.54
N VAL A 72 -6.01 -6.38 22.18
CA VAL A 72 -5.90 -7.49 23.13
C VAL A 72 -6.84 -7.25 24.30
N LEU A 73 -7.52 -8.30 24.76
CA LEU A 73 -8.45 -8.19 25.87
C LEU A 73 -7.76 -7.65 27.14
N PRO A 74 -8.40 -6.71 27.85
CA PRO A 74 -7.87 -6.22 29.10
C PRO A 74 -7.81 -7.35 30.15
N GLY A 75 -6.83 -7.27 31.06
CA GLY A 75 -6.69 -8.23 32.17
C GLY A 75 -5.86 -9.48 31.85
N LEU A 76 -5.47 -9.70 30.59
CA LEU A 76 -4.51 -10.76 30.25
C LEU A 76 -3.10 -10.39 30.72
N ARG A 77 -2.44 -11.32 31.43
CA ARG A 77 -1.01 -11.19 31.77
C ARG A 77 -0.15 -11.35 30.51
N ARG A 78 1.06 -10.76 30.51
CA ARG A 78 2.01 -10.82 29.37
C ARG A 78 2.21 -12.23 28.81
N ASP A 79 2.49 -13.22 29.65
CA ASP A 79 2.71 -14.60 29.17
C ASP A 79 1.45 -15.22 28.56
N ALA A 80 0.27 -14.87 29.10
CA ALA A 80 -1.00 -15.33 28.56
C ALA A 80 -1.27 -14.71 27.19
N VAL A 81 -1.02 -13.40 27.03
CA VAL A 81 -1.09 -12.72 25.74
C VAL A 81 -0.17 -13.41 24.74
N ARG A 82 1.11 -13.60 25.09
CA ARG A 82 2.11 -14.22 24.22
C ARG A 82 1.71 -15.62 23.77
N ARG A 83 1.27 -16.50 24.69
CA ARG A 83 0.79 -17.85 24.35
C ARG A 83 -0.46 -17.81 23.46
N SER A 84 -1.46 -17.02 23.85
CA SER A 84 -2.72 -16.93 23.10
C SER A 84 -2.52 -16.38 21.68
N LEU A 85 -1.58 -15.45 21.49
CA LEU A 85 -1.21 -14.97 20.15
C LEU A 85 -0.47 -16.03 19.35
N GLY A 86 0.40 -16.82 20.00
CA GLY A 86 1.09 -17.95 19.38
C GLY A 86 0.15 -19.04 18.86
N GLU A 87 -1.06 -19.15 19.41
CA GLU A 87 -2.12 -20.02 18.90
C GLU A 87 -3.04 -19.31 17.89
N LEU A 88 -3.39 -18.06 18.16
CA LEU A 88 -4.34 -17.29 17.35
C LEU A 88 -3.81 -16.96 15.95
N LEU A 89 -2.54 -16.51 15.84
CA LEU A 89 -1.97 -16.11 14.55
C LEU A 89 -1.91 -17.29 13.56
N PRO A 90 -1.40 -18.49 13.95
CA PRO A 90 -1.49 -19.66 13.08
C PRO A 90 -2.93 -20.07 12.75
N ALA A 91 -3.86 -19.98 13.72
CA ALA A 91 -5.27 -20.31 13.47
C ALA A 91 -5.91 -19.36 12.44
N TRP A 92 -5.60 -18.06 12.50
CA TRP A 92 -6.04 -17.10 11.49
C TRP A 92 -5.47 -17.39 10.11
N VAL A 93 -4.17 -17.71 10.02
CA VAL A 93 -3.52 -18.08 8.76
C VAL A 93 -4.14 -19.35 8.18
N ALA A 94 -4.35 -20.39 8.99
CA ALA A 94 -4.97 -21.64 8.56
C ALA A 94 -6.40 -21.42 8.05
N ALA A 95 -7.21 -20.65 8.79
CA ALA A 95 -8.57 -20.30 8.36
C ALA A 95 -8.56 -19.47 7.06
N GLY A 96 -7.68 -18.47 6.97
CA GLY A 96 -7.52 -17.64 5.76
C GLY A 96 -7.12 -18.47 4.54
N ALA A 97 -6.14 -19.37 4.69
CA ALA A 97 -5.69 -20.27 3.63
C ALA A 97 -6.81 -21.22 3.18
N ALA A 98 -7.55 -21.80 4.13
CA ALA A 98 -8.66 -22.69 3.81
C ALA A 98 -9.80 -21.94 3.08
N MET A 99 -10.11 -20.69 3.48
CA MET A 99 -11.08 -19.83 2.78
C MET A 99 -10.58 -19.44 1.39
N ALA A 100 -9.29 -19.11 1.24
CA ALA A 100 -8.68 -18.78 -0.06
C ALA A 100 -8.62 -19.98 -1.01
N ALA A 101 -8.58 -21.21 -0.49
CA ALA A 101 -8.68 -22.45 -1.26
C ALA A 101 -10.13 -22.88 -1.54
N GLY A 102 -11.13 -22.20 -0.96
CA GLY A 102 -12.56 -22.56 -1.10
C GLY A 102 -13.01 -23.76 -0.28
N GLY A 103 -12.20 -24.21 0.68
CA GLY A 103 -12.38 -25.44 1.44
C GLY A 103 -12.47 -25.26 2.95
N SER A 104 -12.80 -24.07 3.46
CA SER A 104 -12.78 -23.79 4.91
C SER A 104 -13.80 -24.57 5.73
N GLY A 105 -14.91 -25.02 5.13
CA GLY A 105 -16.05 -25.58 5.87
C GLY A 105 -16.75 -24.56 6.78
N GLU A 106 -16.38 -23.28 6.69
CA GLU A 106 -16.92 -22.21 7.54
C GLU A 106 -18.30 -21.76 7.02
N PRO A 107 -19.37 -21.84 7.83
CA PRO A 107 -20.72 -21.48 7.40
C PRO A 107 -20.83 -20.05 6.87
N GLU A 108 -20.05 -19.11 7.41
CA GLU A 108 -20.07 -17.70 7.04
C GLU A 108 -19.64 -17.45 5.59
N VAL A 109 -18.81 -18.32 5.00
CA VAL A 109 -18.35 -18.23 3.60
C VAL A 109 -18.94 -19.31 2.70
N ALA A 110 -19.87 -20.14 3.21
CA ALA A 110 -20.49 -21.19 2.44
C ALA A 110 -21.18 -20.64 1.19
N GLY A 111 -20.88 -21.26 0.04
CA GLY A 111 -21.43 -20.85 -1.26
C GLY A 111 -20.75 -19.64 -1.91
N LEU A 112 -19.72 -19.05 -1.29
CA LEU A 112 -18.90 -18.01 -1.91
C LEU A 112 -17.67 -18.64 -2.59
N ALA A 113 -17.36 -18.19 -3.81
CA ALA A 113 -16.08 -18.50 -4.44
C ALA A 113 -14.95 -17.74 -3.70
N PRO A 114 -13.72 -18.27 -3.65
CA PRO A 114 -12.62 -17.61 -2.93
C PRO A 114 -12.25 -16.22 -3.44
N ALA A 115 -12.57 -15.89 -4.70
CA ALA A 115 -12.38 -14.59 -5.31
C ALA A 115 -10.97 -13.99 -5.09
N GLY A 116 -9.93 -14.83 -5.14
CA GLY A 116 -8.55 -14.37 -4.92
C GLY A 116 -8.28 -13.83 -3.51
N LEU A 117 -8.98 -14.35 -2.49
CA LEU A 117 -8.82 -13.92 -1.10
C LEU A 117 -7.35 -13.99 -0.66
N THR A 118 -6.88 -12.88 -0.10
CA THR A 118 -5.59 -12.77 0.57
C THR A 118 -5.80 -12.28 2.00
N LEU A 119 -4.90 -12.70 2.88
CA LEU A 119 -4.85 -12.32 4.28
C LEU A 119 -3.45 -11.78 4.58
N THR A 120 -3.38 -10.58 5.16
CA THR A 120 -2.13 -9.98 5.66
C THR A 120 -2.33 -9.62 7.13
N VAL A 121 -1.41 -10.02 8.00
CA VAL A 121 -1.45 -9.70 9.45
C VAL A 121 -0.32 -8.77 9.83
N GLY A 122 -0.66 -7.72 10.58
CA GLY A 122 0.29 -6.82 11.20
C GLY A 122 0.06 -6.63 12.70
N VAL A 123 1.12 -6.20 13.38
CA VAL A 123 1.14 -5.90 14.81
C VAL A 123 1.27 -4.40 15.03
N GLY A 124 0.52 -3.84 15.97
CA GLY A 124 0.60 -2.42 16.33
C GLY A 124 1.57 -2.16 17.47
N ALA A 125 1.89 -0.88 17.70
CA ALA A 125 2.88 -0.44 18.69
C ALA A 125 2.59 -0.87 20.14
N GLY A 126 1.32 -1.11 20.49
CA GLY A 126 0.94 -1.58 21.82
C GLY A 126 1.28 -3.06 22.08
N LEU A 127 1.33 -3.89 21.02
CA LEU A 127 1.42 -5.34 21.17
C LEU A 127 2.72 -5.80 21.86
N PRO A 128 3.92 -5.28 21.51
CA PRO A 128 5.17 -5.74 22.14
C PRO A 128 5.15 -5.62 23.67
N SER A 129 4.72 -4.47 24.19
CA SER A 129 4.63 -4.22 25.64
C SER A 129 3.58 -5.13 26.32
N ARG A 130 2.44 -5.36 25.65
CA ARG A 130 1.38 -6.26 26.15
C ARG A 130 1.79 -7.73 26.18
N ALA A 131 2.59 -8.18 25.22
CA ALA A 131 3.07 -9.56 25.13
C ALA A 131 4.41 -9.76 25.87
N GLY A 132 5.10 -8.69 26.29
CA GLY A 132 6.42 -8.77 26.91
C GLY A 132 7.51 -9.23 25.94
N VAL A 133 7.44 -8.78 24.69
CA VAL A 133 8.37 -9.15 23.61
C VAL A 133 9.19 -7.94 23.15
N ARG A 134 10.22 -8.20 22.33
CA ARG A 134 11.09 -7.15 21.77
C ARG A 134 10.26 -6.12 21.00
N GLU A 135 10.56 -4.84 21.23
CA GLU A 135 10.00 -3.75 20.43
C GLU A 135 10.48 -3.83 18.96
N VAL A 136 9.61 -3.43 18.04
CA VAL A 136 9.98 -3.30 16.63
C VAL A 136 10.47 -1.87 16.39
N PRO A 137 11.74 -1.64 16.04
CA PRO A 137 12.25 -0.29 15.81
C PRO A 137 11.41 0.48 14.78
N GLY A 138 11.01 1.71 15.11
CA GLY A 138 10.15 2.54 14.26
C GLY A 138 8.64 2.27 14.41
N LEU A 139 8.23 1.17 15.06
CA LEU A 139 6.81 0.91 15.34
C LEU A 139 6.33 1.74 16.54
N GLY A 140 5.75 2.90 16.26
CA GLY A 140 5.21 3.82 17.27
C GLY A 140 4.01 4.62 16.77
N GLU A 141 3.66 5.69 17.50
CA GLU A 141 2.69 6.65 17.01
C GLU A 141 3.30 7.53 15.92
N LEU A 142 2.55 7.73 14.83
CA LEU A 142 2.94 8.70 13.80
C LEU A 142 2.84 10.12 14.37
N PRO A 143 3.73 11.04 13.95
CA PRO A 143 3.61 12.44 14.35
C PRO A 143 2.31 13.06 13.81
N PRO A 144 1.83 14.17 14.40
CA PRO A 144 0.69 14.89 13.84
C PRO A 144 1.04 15.50 12.48
N PHE A 145 0.05 15.55 11.58
CA PHE A 145 0.16 16.16 10.26
C PHE A 145 -0.90 17.24 10.03
N GLU A 146 -0.66 18.13 9.06
CA GLU A 146 -1.66 19.09 8.61
C GLU A 146 -2.88 18.36 8.02
N GLY A 147 -4.09 18.81 8.40
CA GLY A 147 -5.35 18.18 7.97
C GLY A 147 -5.82 17.01 8.83
N ASP A 148 -5.09 16.67 9.90
CA ASP A 148 -5.48 15.62 10.84
C ASP A 148 -6.59 16.09 11.78
N ARG A 149 -7.68 15.32 11.81
CA ARG A 149 -8.74 15.36 12.81
C ARG A 149 -9.03 13.94 13.27
N LEU A 150 -7.99 13.31 13.83
CA LEU A 150 -7.98 11.88 14.13
C LEU A 150 -9.01 11.53 15.21
N GLU A 151 -9.86 10.55 14.89
CA GLU A 151 -10.82 9.97 15.80
C GLU A 151 -10.27 8.65 16.34
N ARG A 152 -10.44 8.41 17.65
CA ARG A 152 -10.00 7.17 18.30
C ARG A 152 -10.71 5.93 17.73
N ALA A 153 -11.95 6.10 17.24
CA ALA A 153 -12.74 5.03 16.63
C ALA A 153 -12.14 4.48 15.32
N TRP A 154 -11.21 5.19 14.69
CA TRP A 154 -10.59 4.80 13.41
C TRP A 154 -9.06 4.73 13.48
N SER A 155 -8.49 4.70 14.69
CA SER A 155 -7.06 4.88 14.89
C SER A 155 -6.45 3.82 15.81
N GLY A 156 -5.20 3.44 15.58
CA GLY A 156 -4.45 2.46 16.37
C GLY A 156 -4.96 1.01 16.23
N GLY A 157 -4.66 0.19 17.24
CA GLY A 157 -4.96 -1.25 17.28
C GLY A 157 -3.73 -2.05 17.65
N ASP A 158 -3.89 -3.12 18.43
CA ASP A 158 -2.78 -4.02 18.78
C ASP A 158 -2.47 -5.00 17.63
N LEU A 159 -3.48 -5.34 16.82
CA LEU A 159 -3.36 -6.18 15.62
C LEU A 159 -4.20 -5.61 14.49
N VAL A 160 -3.80 -5.89 13.26
CA VAL A 160 -4.62 -5.67 12.06
C VAL A 160 -4.61 -6.91 11.18
N VAL A 161 -5.75 -7.19 10.58
CA VAL A 161 -5.87 -8.10 9.44
C VAL A 161 -6.38 -7.32 8.24
N GLN A 162 -5.62 -7.39 7.13
CA GLN A 162 -6.05 -6.94 5.82
C GLN A 162 -6.55 -8.12 5.01
N LEU A 163 -7.80 -8.04 4.56
CA LEU A 163 -8.44 -9.03 3.70
C LEU A 163 -8.77 -8.37 2.38
N CYS A 164 -8.25 -8.92 1.29
CA CYS A 164 -8.54 -8.44 -0.06
C CYS A 164 -9.00 -9.58 -0.94
N ALA A 165 -10.03 -9.34 -1.74
CA ALA A 165 -10.61 -10.28 -2.69
C ALA A 165 -11.35 -9.50 -3.79
N ASP A 166 -11.73 -10.16 -4.88
CA ASP A 166 -12.53 -9.56 -5.95
C ASP A 166 -14.05 -9.61 -5.68
N ASP A 167 -14.45 -10.06 -4.48
CA ASP A 167 -15.82 -10.01 -3.98
C ASP A 167 -15.83 -9.46 -2.53
N PRO A 168 -16.52 -8.33 -2.26
CA PRO A 168 -16.57 -7.75 -0.92
C PRO A 168 -17.17 -8.72 0.10
N ARG A 169 -18.15 -9.55 -0.28
CA ARG A 169 -18.78 -10.52 0.61
C ARG A 169 -17.76 -11.50 1.16
N VAL A 170 -16.79 -11.92 0.35
CA VAL A 170 -15.71 -12.83 0.77
C VAL A 170 -14.84 -12.16 1.83
N THR A 171 -14.37 -10.94 1.59
CA THR A 171 -13.55 -10.21 2.58
C THR A 171 -14.31 -9.97 3.88
N GLU A 172 -15.61 -9.65 3.79
CA GLU A 172 -16.42 -9.31 4.94
C GLU A 172 -16.79 -10.51 5.81
N ARG A 173 -17.03 -11.66 5.17
CA ARG A 173 -17.32 -12.92 5.86
C ARG A 173 -16.05 -13.52 6.44
N ALA A 174 -14.92 -13.46 5.72
CA ALA A 174 -13.62 -13.84 6.27
C ALA A 174 -13.28 -13.03 7.53
N ALA A 175 -13.53 -11.71 7.53
CA ALA A 175 -13.32 -10.87 8.73
C ALA A 175 -14.18 -11.33 9.92
N THR A 176 -15.40 -11.78 9.65
CA THR A 176 -16.31 -12.32 10.67
C THR A 176 -15.77 -13.61 11.27
N VAL A 177 -15.30 -14.56 10.44
CA VAL A 177 -14.66 -15.81 10.88
C VAL A 177 -13.45 -15.53 11.76
N LEU A 178 -12.53 -14.66 11.32
CA LEU A 178 -11.32 -14.35 12.08
C LEU A 178 -11.63 -13.66 13.41
N SER A 179 -12.61 -12.75 13.41
CA SER A 179 -13.09 -12.11 14.65
C SER A 179 -13.63 -13.14 15.64
N ARG A 180 -14.42 -14.11 15.16
CA ARG A 180 -14.97 -15.22 15.97
C ARG A 180 -13.87 -16.06 16.61
N LEU A 181 -12.86 -16.45 15.82
CA LEU A 181 -11.69 -17.20 16.29
C LEU A 181 -10.87 -16.44 17.35
N GLY A 182 -10.85 -15.10 17.27
CA GLY A 182 -10.12 -14.23 18.19
C GLY A 182 -10.83 -13.90 19.51
N THR A 183 -12.12 -14.23 19.67
CA THR A 183 -12.97 -13.71 20.77
C THR A 183 -12.45 -13.92 22.19
N ARG A 184 -11.59 -14.92 22.42
CA ARG A 184 -10.99 -15.21 23.73
C ARG A 184 -9.71 -14.43 24.02
N VAL A 185 -9.15 -13.73 23.04
CA VAL A 185 -7.82 -13.11 23.09
C VAL A 185 -7.89 -11.63 22.74
N VAL A 186 -8.71 -11.30 21.74
CA VAL A 186 -8.81 -9.96 21.18
C VAL A 186 -10.26 -9.54 21.01
N ARG A 187 -10.51 -8.23 21.03
CA ARG A 187 -11.80 -7.63 20.68
C ARG A 187 -11.67 -6.73 19.46
N PRO A 188 -12.69 -6.65 18.58
CA PRO A 188 -12.69 -5.70 17.49
C PRO A 188 -12.52 -4.27 18.00
N ARG A 189 -11.62 -3.51 17.38
CA ARG A 189 -11.39 -2.10 17.65
C ARG A 189 -12.09 -1.23 16.62
N TRP A 190 -11.81 -1.51 15.34
CA TRP A 190 -12.45 -0.86 14.21
C TRP A 190 -12.40 -1.79 13.00
N ARG A 191 -13.31 -1.56 12.07
CA ARG A 191 -13.39 -2.29 10.81
C ARG A 191 -13.69 -1.30 9.70
N GLN A 192 -12.90 -1.35 8.64
CA GLN A 192 -13.04 -0.48 7.49
C GLN A 192 -13.15 -1.32 6.22
N THR A 193 -14.24 -1.15 5.47
CA THR A 193 -14.36 -1.73 4.13
C THR A 193 -13.93 -0.72 3.07
N GLY A 194 -13.53 -1.20 1.91
CA GLY A 194 -13.16 -0.37 0.78
C GLY A 194 -13.39 -1.09 -0.54
N PHE A 195 -13.48 -0.32 -1.61
CA PHE A 195 -13.72 -0.79 -2.96
C PHE A 195 -12.85 -0.06 -3.98
N LEU A 196 -12.61 -0.75 -5.09
CA LEU A 196 -12.04 -0.20 -6.30
C LEU A 196 -12.91 -0.62 -7.47
N ARG A 197 -13.05 0.30 -8.43
CA ARG A 197 -13.60 -0.02 -9.74
C ARG A 197 -12.41 -0.14 -10.69
N MET A 198 -12.13 -1.37 -11.12
CA MET A 198 -11.11 -1.61 -12.13
C MET A 198 -11.60 -1.04 -13.47
N GLU A 199 -10.70 -0.35 -14.16
CA GLU A 199 -10.99 0.20 -15.49
C GLU A 199 -10.99 -0.94 -16.52
N ALA A 200 -11.86 -0.85 -17.53
CA ALA A 200 -12.02 -1.91 -18.54
C ALA A 200 -10.77 -2.11 -19.41
N ASP A 201 -9.92 -1.08 -19.52
CA ASP A 201 -8.65 -1.10 -20.23
C ASP A 201 -7.49 -1.67 -19.38
N GLY A 202 -7.77 -2.12 -18.14
CA GLY A 202 -6.76 -2.57 -17.19
C GLY A 202 -5.90 -1.44 -16.61
N GLY A 203 -6.27 -0.18 -16.86
CA GLY A 203 -5.61 0.99 -16.33
C GLY A 203 -5.78 1.17 -14.82
N ALA A 204 -5.02 2.11 -14.26
CA ALA A 204 -5.13 2.48 -12.86
C ALA A 204 -6.57 2.91 -12.51
N PRO A 205 -7.14 2.39 -11.40
CA PRO A 205 -8.50 2.74 -10.97
C PRO A 205 -8.60 4.21 -10.59
N ARG A 206 -9.82 4.71 -10.45
CA ARG A 206 -10.07 6.10 -10.04
C ARG A 206 -10.43 6.21 -8.56
N ASN A 207 -9.96 7.29 -7.93
CA ASN A 207 -10.44 7.70 -6.62
C ASN A 207 -11.76 8.50 -6.71
N LEU A 208 -12.34 8.88 -5.57
CA LEU A 208 -13.63 9.60 -5.54
C LEU A 208 -13.57 11.04 -6.09
N PHE A 209 -12.39 11.66 -6.21
CA PHE A 209 -12.23 12.91 -6.98
C PHE A 209 -12.24 12.67 -8.50
N GLY A 210 -12.27 11.41 -8.93
CA GLY A 210 -12.35 11.01 -10.34
C GLY A 210 -11.01 10.97 -11.07
N PHE A 211 -9.88 11.06 -10.34
CA PHE A 211 -8.54 10.96 -10.91
C PHE A 211 -8.02 9.52 -10.81
N LYS A 212 -7.25 9.09 -11.81
CA LYS A 212 -6.53 7.81 -11.74
C LYS A 212 -5.55 7.83 -10.56
N ASP A 213 -5.59 6.78 -9.75
CA ASP A 213 -4.75 6.61 -8.56
C ASP A 213 -4.02 5.26 -8.61
N GLY A 214 -2.80 5.23 -8.09
CA GLY A 214 -1.92 4.06 -8.17
C GLY A 214 -1.03 4.00 -9.41
N MET A 215 -1.03 5.05 -10.26
CA MET A 215 -0.20 5.08 -11.49
C MET A 215 1.31 5.06 -11.24
N VAL A 216 1.77 5.68 -10.15
CA VAL A 216 3.19 5.71 -9.79
C VAL A 216 3.38 4.85 -8.55
N GLN A 217 4.07 3.73 -8.73
CA GLN A 217 4.49 2.79 -7.70
C GLN A 217 5.99 2.55 -7.81
N PRO A 218 6.63 1.98 -6.78
CA PRO A 218 8.00 1.53 -6.92
C PRO A 218 8.17 0.60 -8.12
N PRO A 219 9.21 0.78 -8.96
CA PRO A 219 9.46 -0.12 -10.08
C PRO A 219 9.61 -1.55 -9.58
N PRO A 220 9.10 -2.58 -10.27
CA PRO A 220 9.17 -3.97 -9.78
C PRO A 220 10.58 -4.46 -9.43
N SER A 221 11.61 -4.01 -10.17
CA SER A 221 13.02 -4.32 -9.91
C SER A 221 13.57 -3.67 -8.64
N GLU A 222 12.86 -2.71 -8.08
CA GLU A 222 13.28 -1.85 -6.97
C GLU A 222 12.32 -1.92 -5.78
N ALA A 223 11.11 -2.46 -5.98
CA ALA A 223 10.05 -2.44 -4.99
C ALA A 223 10.46 -3.17 -3.70
N GLU A 224 11.15 -4.30 -3.83
CA GLU A 224 11.55 -5.10 -2.67
C GLU A 224 12.41 -4.31 -1.67
N ARG A 225 13.43 -3.59 -2.15
CA ARG A 225 14.31 -2.79 -1.28
C ARG A 225 13.62 -1.60 -0.62
N HIS A 226 12.53 -1.09 -1.21
CA HIS A 226 11.77 0.04 -0.67
C HIS A 226 10.67 -0.39 0.28
N VAL A 227 10.18 -1.64 0.15
CA VAL A 227 9.00 -2.13 0.87
C VAL A 227 9.37 -3.05 2.03
N TRP A 228 10.31 -3.98 1.85
CA TRP A 228 10.62 -5.00 2.84
C TRP A 228 11.84 -4.62 3.68
N THR A 229 11.77 -4.94 4.97
CA THR A 229 12.90 -4.92 5.90
C THR A 229 13.80 -6.13 5.67
N ASP A 230 15.00 -6.11 6.26
CA ASP A 230 15.90 -7.27 6.21
C ASP A 230 15.37 -8.46 7.02
N GLU A 231 14.50 -8.21 8.00
CA GLU A 231 13.80 -9.24 8.76
C GLU A 231 12.61 -9.86 7.99
N GLY A 232 12.29 -9.34 6.79
CA GLY A 232 11.21 -9.85 5.93
C GLY A 232 9.81 -9.33 6.24
N GLY A 233 9.67 -8.40 7.18
CA GLY A 233 8.43 -7.65 7.41
C GLY A 233 8.37 -6.31 6.69
N THR A 234 7.27 -5.57 6.80
CA THR A 234 7.09 -4.23 6.22
C THR A 234 6.24 -3.34 7.12
N PHE A 235 6.45 -2.03 7.10
CA PHE A 235 5.58 -1.09 7.82
C PHE A 235 4.36 -0.77 6.99
N MET A 236 3.18 -1.05 7.55
CA MET A 236 1.89 -0.70 6.99
C MET A 236 1.35 0.55 7.66
N VAL A 237 1.17 1.62 6.88
CA VAL A 237 0.45 2.82 7.33
C VAL A 237 -0.97 2.77 6.78
N VAL A 238 -1.95 2.99 7.66
CA VAL A 238 -3.36 3.13 7.32
C VAL A 238 -3.81 4.54 7.66
N ARG A 239 -4.39 5.25 6.70
CA ARG A 239 -5.01 6.57 6.89
C ARG A 239 -6.42 6.55 6.33
N ARG A 240 -7.42 6.79 7.18
CA ARG A 240 -8.82 6.97 6.75
C ARG A 240 -9.01 8.45 6.43
N ILE A 241 -9.09 8.77 5.14
CA ILE A 241 -9.12 10.14 4.62
C ILE A 241 -10.52 10.43 4.11
N SER A 242 -11.28 11.27 4.81
CA SER A 242 -12.55 11.82 4.33
C SER A 242 -12.28 12.82 3.22
N MET A 243 -13.10 12.80 2.16
CA MET A 243 -12.94 13.62 0.96
C MET A 243 -14.18 14.49 0.75
N ASP A 244 -13.99 15.80 0.61
CA ASP A 244 -15.02 16.75 0.16
C ASP A 244 -15.21 16.63 -1.36
N VAL A 245 -15.85 15.54 -1.78
CA VAL A 245 -16.05 15.19 -3.19
C VAL A 245 -16.87 16.27 -3.90
N GLU A 246 -17.95 16.73 -3.27
CA GLU A 246 -18.83 17.75 -3.82
C GLU A 246 -18.13 19.10 -3.94
N GLY A 247 -17.35 19.51 -2.94
CA GLY A 247 -16.59 20.76 -2.99
C GLY A 247 -15.46 20.73 -4.01
N PHE A 248 -14.72 19.62 -4.11
CA PHE A 248 -13.71 19.46 -5.14
C PHE A 248 -14.33 19.47 -6.54
N ALA A 249 -15.48 18.83 -6.72
CA ALA A 249 -16.19 18.79 -8.00
C ALA A 249 -16.71 20.15 -8.48
N ARG A 250 -16.94 21.10 -7.57
CA ARG A 250 -17.34 22.49 -7.90
C ARG A 250 -16.21 23.34 -8.47
N LEU A 251 -14.95 22.93 -8.28
CA LEU A 251 -13.82 23.63 -8.87
C LEU A 251 -13.85 23.51 -10.41
N PRO A 252 -13.42 24.54 -11.17
CA PRO A 252 -13.17 24.39 -12.59
C PRO A 252 -12.20 23.22 -12.86
N LEU A 253 -12.39 22.48 -13.96
CA LEU A 253 -11.55 21.32 -14.29
C LEU A 253 -10.04 21.64 -14.25
N ALA A 254 -9.65 22.80 -14.80
CA ALA A 254 -8.26 23.24 -14.78
C ALA A 254 -7.71 23.42 -13.35
N ALA A 255 -8.55 23.82 -12.38
CA ALA A 255 -8.15 23.92 -10.98
C ALA A 255 -8.03 22.55 -10.31
N GLN A 256 -8.92 21.60 -10.64
CA GLN A 256 -8.81 20.21 -10.19
C GLN A 256 -7.51 19.57 -10.71
N GLU A 257 -7.25 19.70 -12.01
CA GLU A 257 -6.03 19.18 -12.65
C GLU A 257 -4.77 19.87 -12.12
N ALA A 258 -4.82 21.17 -11.83
CA ALA A 258 -3.73 21.91 -11.21
C ALA A 258 -3.44 21.45 -9.76
N ALA A 259 -4.48 21.14 -8.99
CA ALA A 259 -4.35 20.64 -7.63
C ALA A 259 -3.71 19.24 -7.60
N VAL A 260 -4.08 18.36 -8.54
CA VAL A 260 -3.49 17.02 -8.64
C VAL A 260 -2.12 17.04 -9.33
N GLY A 261 -1.96 17.88 -10.35
CA GLY A 261 -0.80 17.95 -11.24
C GLY A 261 -0.84 16.96 -12.42
N ARG A 262 -2.03 16.40 -12.72
CA ARG A 262 -2.27 15.46 -13.81
C ARG A 262 -3.60 15.77 -14.50
N ARG A 263 -3.74 15.32 -15.74
CA ARG A 263 -4.99 15.39 -16.49
C ARG A 263 -6.01 14.41 -15.94
N ARG A 264 -7.26 14.84 -15.81
CA ARG A 264 -8.31 14.02 -15.17
C ARG A 264 -8.68 12.81 -16.04
N ASP A 265 -8.78 13.00 -17.35
CA ASP A 265 -9.21 11.98 -18.31
C ASP A 265 -8.19 10.83 -18.45
N SER A 266 -6.95 11.18 -18.74
CA SER A 266 -5.88 10.26 -19.14
C SER A 266 -5.00 9.86 -17.97
N GLY A 267 -4.84 10.74 -16.98
CA GLY A 267 -3.84 10.63 -15.92
C GLY A 267 -2.46 11.16 -16.34
N ALA A 268 -2.29 11.70 -17.55
CA ALA A 268 -1.01 12.26 -18.01
C ALA A 268 -0.55 13.42 -17.11
N PRO A 269 0.76 13.59 -16.86
CA PRO A 269 1.29 14.79 -16.20
C PRO A 269 0.86 16.07 -16.91
N LEU A 270 0.74 17.18 -16.17
CA LEU A 270 0.61 18.47 -16.83
C LEU A 270 1.94 18.82 -17.52
N GLY A 271 1.88 19.15 -18.82
CA GLY A 271 3.04 19.60 -19.59
C GLY A 271 3.66 18.59 -20.55
N GLY A 272 3.16 17.35 -20.58
CA GLY A 272 3.65 16.31 -21.51
C GLY A 272 3.33 14.90 -21.02
N ASP A 273 3.92 13.91 -21.67
CA ASP A 273 3.67 12.49 -21.36
C ASP A 273 4.46 12.02 -20.12
N GLU A 274 5.63 12.62 -19.88
CA GLU A 274 6.49 12.34 -18.72
C GLU A 274 6.40 13.45 -17.68
N ILE A 275 6.68 13.08 -16.42
CA ILE A 275 6.64 14.04 -15.31
C ILE A 275 7.90 14.90 -15.31
N ASP A 276 7.75 16.19 -15.64
CA ASP A 276 8.81 17.18 -15.49
C ASP A 276 8.45 18.20 -14.40
N LEU A 277 9.06 18.05 -13.23
CA LEU A 277 8.86 18.95 -12.08
C LEU A 277 9.58 20.30 -12.25
N PHE A 278 10.45 20.44 -13.24
CA PHE A 278 11.23 21.66 -13.48
C PHE A 278 10.73 22.46 -14.67
N ALA A 279 9.88 21.88 -15.52
CA ALA A 279 9.21 22.56 -16.61
C ALA A 279 8.52 23.85 -16.16
N LYS A 280 8.75 24.93 -16.91
CA LYS A 280 8.18 26.26 -16.67
C LYS A 280 7.45 26.79 -17.89
N THR A 281 6.40 27.56 -17.65
CA THR A 281 5.73 28.38 -18.66
C THR A 281 6.64 29.53 -19.11
N PRO A 282 6.35 30.20 -20.24
CA PRO A 282 7.08 31.40 -20.66
C PRO A 282 7.09 32.54 -19.62
N THR A 283 6.09 32.57 -18.74
CA THR A 283 5.98 33.52 -17.62
C THR A 283 6.75 33.09 -16.37
N GLY A 284 7.53 32.00 -16.43
CA GLY A 284 8.39 31.53 -15.35
C GLY A 284 7.67 30.73 -14.25
N ARG A 285 6.36 30.49 -14.37
CA ARG A 285 5.59 29.64 -13.45
C ARG A 285 5.85 28.16 -13.76
N TYR A 286 5.79 27.29 -12.76
CA TYR A 286 5.88 25.85 -13.03
C TYR A 286 4.66 25.35 -13.80
N VAL A 287 4.88 24.45 -14.76
CA VAL A 287 3.80 23.79 -15.50
C VAL A 287 2.98 22.88 -14.59
N ILE A 288 3.66 22.05 -13.77
CA ILE A 288 3.05 21.37 -12.62
C ILE A 288 3.14 22.32 -11.43
N PRO A 289 2.03 22.87 -10.92
CA PRO A 289 2.05 23.88 -9.85
C PRO A 289 2.85 23.46 -8.61
N ALA A 290 3.39 24.44 -7.88
CA ALA A 290 4.18 24.18 -6.67
C ALA A 290 3.38 23.43 -5.58
N GLN A 291 2.06 23.68 -5.51
CA GLN A 291 1.13 23.02 -4.58
C GLN A 291 0.50 21.75 -5.13
N ALA A 292 0.86 21.32 -6.34
CA ALA A 292 0.27 20.13 -6.95
C ALA A 292 0.68 18.87 -6.21
N HIS A 293 -0.29 17.97 -6.01
CA HIS A 293 -0.10 16.74 -5.25
C HIS A 293 1.03 15.88 -5.78
N VAL A 294 1.07 15.64 -7.10
CA VAL A 294 2.11 14.81 -7.73
C VAL A 294 3.52 15.39 -7.53
N ARG A 295 3.67 16.71 -7.38
CA ARG A 295 4.95 17.36 -7.10
C ARG A 295 5.33 17.19 -5.64
N ARG A 296 4.40 17.45 -4.72
CA ARG A 296 4.67 17.42 -3.28
C ARG A 296 4.91 16.01 -2.77
N ALA A 297 4.18 15.03 -3.31
CA ALA A 297 4.31 13.60 -3.03
C ALA A 297 5.50 12.92 -3.73
N ASN A 298 6.24 13.62 -4.61
CA ASN A 298 7.27 12.98 -5.41
C ASN A 298 8.45 12.50 -4.55
N PRO A 299 8.88 11.22 -4.66
CA PRO A 299 9.93 10.65 -3.82
C PRO A 299 11.32 11.26 -4.02
N LEU A 300 11.60 11.87 -5.19
CA LEU A 300 12.87 12.59 -5.43
C LEU A 300 13.13 13.65 -4.37
N ALA A 301 12.07 14.20 -3.79
CA ALA A 301 12.17 15.29 -2.84
C ALA A 301 12.37 14.84 -1.39
N VAL A 302 12.45 13.53 -1.13
CA VAL A 302 12.79 12.91 0.16
C VAL A 302 13.96 11.92 0.05
N GLY A 303 14.84 12.11 -0.94
CA GLY A 303 16.02 11.26 -1.12
C GLY A 303 15.75 9.93 -1.84
N GLY A 304 14.58 9.79 -2.48
CA GLY A 304 14.28 8.65 -3.35
C GLY A 304 13.76 7.40 -2.63
N ALA A 305 13.58 7.43 -1.31
CA ALA A 305 12.84 6.39 -0.59
C ALA A 305 11.37 6.39 -1.06
N GLN A 306 10.82 5.21 -1.29
CA GLN A 306 9.47 5.05 -1.85
C GLN A 306 8.59 4.17 -0.97
N MET A 307 7.28 4.30 -1.15
CA MET A 307 6.28 3.43 -0.53
C MET A 307 5.43 2.80 -1.64
N LEU A 308 4.99 1.56 -1.42
CA LEU A 308 3.96 0.92 -2.23
C LEU A 308 2.60 1.36 -1.72
N ARG A 309 1.82 2.06 -2.54
CA ARG A 309 0.48 2.55 -2.18
C ARG A 309 -0.56 1.52 -2.60
N ARG A 310 -1.54 1.25 -1.74
CA ARG A 310 -2.57 0.24 -1.95
C ARG A 310 -3.92 0.69 -1.40
N GLY A 311 -4.30 1.92 -1.74
CA GLY A 311 -5.50 2.57 -1.23
C GLY A 311 -6.80 2.10 -1.88
N TYR A 312 -7.91 2.23 -1.15
CA TYR A 312 -9.26 1.86 -1.59
C TYR A 312 -10.23 2.99 -1.32
N ASN A 313 -11.21 3.20 -2.20
CA ASN A 313 -12.30 4.13 -1.90
C ASN A 313 -13.20 3.54 -0.80
N TYR A 314 -13.85 4.37 -0.01
CA TYR A 314 -14.94 3.94 0.87
C TYR A 314 -16.13 4.88 0.78
N ARG A 315 -17.30 4.34 1.11
CA ARG A 315 -18.53 5.10 1.26
C ARG A 315 -19.32 4.52 2.41
N GLU A 316 -19.59 5.36 3.39
CA GLU A 316 -20.37 5.03 4.59
C GLU A 316 -21.50 6.06 4.74
N ARG A 317 -22.39 5.87 5.71
CA ARG A 317 -23.50 6.80 5.91
C ARG A 317 -22.94 8.16 6.37
N GLY A 318 -23.05 9.15 5.49
CA GLY A 318 -22.64 10.53 5.78
C GLY A 318 -21.14 10.82 5.59
N ASP A 319 -20.35 9.86 5.11
CA ASP A 319 -18.92 10.05 4.88
C ASP A 319 -18.42 9.20 3.71
N GLN A 320 -17.43 9.71 2.99
CA GLN A 320 -16.81 9.03 1.86
C GLN A 320 -15.38 9.50 1.67
N GLY A 321 -14.54 8.64 1.12
CA GLY A 321 -13.18 9.05 0.78
C GLY A 321 -12.27 7.89 0.43
N LEU A 322 -11.03 7.97 0.92
CA LEU A 322 -9.96 7.01 0.66
C LEU A 322 -9.48 6.36 1.96
N VAL A 323 -9.48 5.04 1.99
CA VAL A 323 -8.69 4.23 2.93
C VAL A 323 -7.31 4.10 2.31
N PHE A 324 -6.42 5.02 2.65
CA PHE A 324 -5.05 4.98 2.18
C PHE A 324 -4.30 3.90 2.96
N VAL A 325 -3.72 2.94 2.24
CA VAL A 325 -2.80 1.95 2.78
C VAL A 325 -1.47 2.11 2.06
N SER A 326 -0.37 2.12 2.79
CA SER A 326 0.95 2.03 2.20
C SER A 326 1.84 1.04 2.91
N PHE A 327 2.77 0.45 2.15
CA PHE A 327 3.82 -0.44 2.64
C PHE A 327 5.18 0.17 2.34
N GLN A 328 6.05 0.18 3.34
CA GLN A 328 7.39 0.74 3.21
C GLN A 328 8.35 0.06 4.19
N ARG A 329 9.63 0.06 3.83
CA ARG A 329 10.70 -0.53 4.63
C ARG A 329 10.89 0.17 5.97
N ALA A 330 10.59 1.46 6.04
CA ALA A 330 10.73 2.28 7.24
C ALA A 330 9.59 3.32 7.30
N PRO A 331 8.96 3.54 8.46
CA PRO A 331 7.84 4.48 8.59
C PRO A 331 8.23 5.93 8.27
N GLU A 332 9.51 6.28 8.40
CA GLU A 332 10.08 7.59 8.08
C GLU A 332 9.80 7.99 6.63
N THR A 333 9.73 7.03 5.71
CA THR A 333 9.37 7.30 4.31
C THR A 333 7.96 7.91 4.20
N PHE A 334 6.99 7.33 4.91
CA PHE A 334 5.64 7.89 4.96
C PHE A 334 5.64 9.27 5.65
N VAL A 335 6.30 9.38 6.80
CA VAL A 335 6.37 10.63 7.56
C VAL A 335 6.98 11.78 6.74
N ALA A 336 8.08 11.51 6.03
CA ALA A 336 8.76 12.50 5.21
C ALA A 336 7.88 12.98 4.05
N ILE A 337 7.21 12.05 3.35
CA ILE A 337 6.31 12.38 2.26
C ILE A 337 5.08 13.15 2.77
N GLN A 338 4.44 12.66 3.84
CA GLN A 338 3.26 13.30 4.42
C GLN A 338 3.55 14.74 4.90
N ARG A 339 4.72 15.00 5.50
CA ARG A 339 5.13 16.36 5.88
C ARG A 339 5.26 17.30 4.68
N ARG A 340 5.66 16.80 3.52
CA ARG A 340 5.74 17.61 2.30
C ARG A 340 4.37 17.95 1.70
N LEU A 341 3.33 17.17 2.04
CA LEU A 341 1.96 17.46 1.66
C LEU A 341 1.34 18.63 2.44
N ALA A 342 2.07 19.24 3.38
CA ALA A 342 1.67 20.51 3.99
C ALA A 342 1.48 21.59 2.91
N GLY A 343 0.31 22.25 2.89
CA GLY A 343 -0.08 23.20 1.85
C GLY A 343 -0.35 22.59 0.46
N ASP A 344 -0.57 21.29 0.36
CA ASP A 344 -1.01 20.61 -0.86
C ASP A 344 -2.45 21.01 -1.23
N ALA A 345 -2.63 21.43 -2.49
CA ALA A 345 -3.91 21.97 -2.96
C ALA A 345 -5.01 20.90 -3.08
N MET A 346 -4.66 19.64 -3.34
CA MET A 346 -5.64 18.54 -3.33
C MET A 346 -6.00 18.16 -1.90
N MET A 347 -5.00 18.11 -1.01
CA MET A 347 -5.22 17.72 0.40
C MET A 347 -6.10 18.72 1.16
N ALA A 348 -6.18 19.98 0.71
CA ALA A 348 -7.11 20.98 1.25
C ALA A 348 -8.60 20.57 1.16
N HIS A 349 -8.94 19.62 0.29
CA HIS A 349 -10.28 19.04 0.15
C HIS A 349 -10.45 17.70 0.88
N THR A 350 -9.56 17.41 1.82
CA THR A 350 -9.56 16.16 2.57
C THR A 350 -9.42 16.42 4.06
N THR A 351 -9.78 15.44 4.87
CA THR A 351 -9.50 15.43 6.30
C THR A 351 -9.13 14.02 6.70
N THR A 352 -7.98 13.85 7.35
CA THR A 352 -7.63 12.53 7.88
C THR A 352 -8.29 12.32 9.22
N VAL A 353 -9.18 11.33 9.31
CA VAL A 353 -9.98 11.05 10.51
C VAL A 353 -9.59 9.75 11.20
N GLY A 354 -8.75 8.92 10.57
CA GLY A 354 -8.21 7.71 11.17
C GLY A 354 -6.75 7.49 10.82
N SER A 355 -5.98 6.96 11.76
CA SER A 355 -4.56 6.68 11.56
C SER A 355 -4.09 5.46 12.35
N ALA A 356 -3.36 4.57 11.70
CA ALA A 356 -2.66 3.48 12.36
C ALA A 356 -1.34 3.15 11.67
N LEU A 357 -0.35 2.75 12.46
CA LEU A 357 0.91 2.18 12.00
C LEU A 357 1.00 0.75 12.53
N PHE A 358 1.23 -0.19 11.62
CA PHE A 358 1.43 -1.60 11.93
C PHE A 358 2.75 -2.08 11.32
N TYR A 359 3.34 -3.09 11.94
CA TYR A 359 4.40 -3.89 11.33
C TYR A 359 3.80 -5.19 10.83
N VAL A 360 3.76 -5.36 9.51
CA VAL A 360 3.37 -6.62 8.87
C VAL A 360 4.48 -7.64 9.12
N LEU A 361 4.11 -8.75 9.74
CA LEU A 361 5.04 -9.79 10.13
C LEU A 361 5.66 -10.47 8.90
N PRO A 362 6.87 -11.04 9.01
CA PRO A 362 7.33 -12.04 8.04
C PRO A 362 6.33 -13.18 7.92
N ASP A 363 6.19 -13.78 6.74
CA ASP A 363 5.21 -14.84 6.54
C ASP A 363 5.60 -16.13 7.28
N GLY A 364 4.59 -16.91 7.64
CA GLY A 364 4.79 -18.18 8.33
C GLY A 364 5.31 -19.27 7.39
N ARG A 365 6.12 -20.17 7.94
CA ARG A 365 6.51 -21.46 7.33
C ARG A 365 6.00 -22.60 8.22
N ALA A 366 6.01 -23.83 7.71
CA ALA A 366 5.52 -24.99 8.45
C ALA A 366 6.28 -25.21 9.77
N ASP A 367 7.58 -24.90 9.79
CA ASP A 367 8.49 -24.98 10.94
C ASP A 367 8.51 -23.69 11.79
N GLU A 368 8.20 -22.55 11.17
CA GLU A 368 8.12 -21.24 11.83
C GLU A 368 6.78 -20.54 11.56
N PRO A 369 5.73 -20.85 12.34
CA PRO A 369 4.41 -20.23 12.15
C PRO A 369 4.46 -18.70 12.29
N LEU A 370 3.49 -18.03 11.67
CA LEU A 370 3.35 -16.58 11.68
C LEU A 370 3.48 -16.00 13.10
N GLY A 371 4.38 -15.03 13.26
CA GLY A 371 4.61 -14.33 14.54
C GLY A 371 5.60 -15.03 15.48
N ARG A 372 6.10 -16.23 15.16
CA ARG A 372 7.05 -16.95 16.04
C ARG A 372 8.34 -16.16 16.29
N GLY A 373 8.93 -15.55 15.26
CA GLY A 373 10.12 -14.71 15.40
C GLY A 373 9.94 -13.50 16.35
N LEU A 374 8.71 -12.98 16.48
CA LEU A 374 8.39 -11.88 17.41
C LEU A 374 8.04 -12.41 18.82
N LEU A 375 7.23 -13.47 18.89
CA LEU A 375 6.68 -13.99 20.15
C LEU A 375 7.66 -14.88 20.91
N GLY A 376 8.69 -15.43 20.26
CA GLY A 376 9.61 -16.40 20.85
C GLY A 376 8.99 -17.80 21.01
N ASN A 377 9.76 -18.73 21.58
CA ASN A 377 9.31 -20.11 21.74
C ASN A 377 8.27 -20.25 22.88
N PRO A 378 7.19 -21.04 22.70
CA PRO A 378 6.27 -21.37 23.78
C PRO A 378 6.90 -22.16 24.93
N ILE A 379 8.08 -22.76 24.72
CA ILE A 379 8.72 -23.73 25.63
C ILE A 379 9.72 -23.07 26.59
N ASP A 380 10.11 -21.81 26.41
CA ASP A 380 10.95 -21.07 27.37
C ASP A 380 10.16 -20.61 28.62
N ILE A 381 9.25 -21.46 29.08
CA ILE A 381 8.48 -21.29 30.32
C ILE A 381 9.08 -22.25 31.34
N SER A 382 10.23 -21.87 31.90
CA SER A 382 10.72 -22.39 33.18
C SER A 382 10.88 -21.24 34.16
#